data_AF-D7ELS5-F1
#
_entry.id   AF-D7ELS5-F1
#
_cell.length_a   1.000
_cell.length_b   1.000
_cell.length_c   1.000
_cell.angle_alpha   90.00
_cell.angle_beta   90.00
_cell.angle_gamma   90.00
#
_symmetry.space_group_name_H-M   'P 1'
#
loop_
_entity.id
_entity.type
_entity.pdbx_description
1 polymer ?
#
loop_
_entity_poly.entity_id
_entity_poly.type
_entity_poly.pdbx_seq_one_letter_code
_entity_poly.pdbx_strand_id
1 'polypeptide(L)'
;MFDIEKGIEWDEGVVGYKFQSHEAYTARYENTDEIRIPLQEDLCTLPCDSLILIEGQLVKTDATTNKTVPATETKFVNNGVAFLFSEIRYEVSGVTVDTNTKPGITTTMKNLASLNQSESLKLTMSGWDLNEEATKPIDGYFQACIPLNRLLGFAEDYKNIMLNIPQELILIRSNSDVNALICATNEKARVVIDKIAWLVPHIVPGLKEEVKLTKPLKR
;
A
#
# COMPACT_ATOMS: atom_id res chain seq x y z
N MET A 1 -14.78 -24.33 35.46
CA MET A 1 -13.95 -25.55 35.60
C MET A 1 -13.38 -25.81 34.22
N PHE A 2 -12.08 -25.61 34.03
CA PHE A 2 -11.44 -25.88 32.73
C PHE A 2 -11.40 -27.40 32.55
N ASP A 3 -11.97 -27.87 31.45
CA ASP A 3 -12.06 -29.29 31.13
C ASP A 3 -10.72 -29.75 30.57
N ILE A 4 -9.93 -30.42 31.40
CA ILE A 4 -8.53 -30.80 31.14
C ILE A 4 -8.47 -32.11 30.32
N GLU A 5 -9.62 -32.73 30.02
CA GLU A 5 -9.72 -33.97 29.23
C GLU A 5 -9.95 -33.72 27.74
N LYS A 6 -10.11 -32.46 27.31
CA LYS A 6 -10.18 -32.16 25.87
C LYS A 6 -8.81 -32.44 25.24
N GLY A 7 -8.72 -33.53 24.47
CA GLY A 7 -7.53 -33.87 23.70
C GLY A 7 -7.05 -32.69 22.84
N ILE A 8 -5.76 -32.63 22.53
CA ILE A 8 -5.15 -31.56 21.73
C ILE A 8 -5.86 -31.51 20.37
N GLU A 9 -6.77 -30.55 20.20
CA GLU A 9 -7.35 -30.21 18.91
C GLU A 9 -6.36 -29.30 18.18
N TRP A 10 -5.67 -29.84 17.18
CA TRP A 10 -4.88 -29.03 16.26
C TRP A 10 -5.84 -28.27 15.35
N ASP A 11 -5.77 -26.93 15.40
CA ASP A 11 -6.46 -26.07 14.45
C ASP A 11 -5.68 -26.06 13.13
N GLU A 12 -6.17 -26.83 12.17
CA GLU A 12 -5.63 -26.90 10.80
C GLU A 12 -6.36 -25.94 9.83
N GLY A 13 -7.14 -24.98 10.35
CA GLY A 13 -8.01 -24.13 9.52
C GLY A 13 -7.27 -23.25 8.51
N VAL A 14 -6.02 -22.90 8.78
CA VAL A 14 -5.11 -22.18 7.88
C VAL A 14 -3.80 -22.94 7.77
N VAL A 15 -3.47 -23.37 6.55
CA VAL A 15 -2.26 -24.15 6.23
C VAL A 15 -1.12 -23.23 5.76
N GLY A 16 -1.43 -22.06 5.23
CA GLY A 16 -0.41 -21.13 4.74
C GLY A 16 -0.89 -19.69 4.67
N TYR A 17 0.07 -18.78 4.86
CA TYR A 17 -0.11 -17.34 4.71
C TYR A 17 1.04 -16.82 3.84
N LYS A 18 0.73 -16.26 2.67
CA LYS A 18 1.75 -15.83 1.71
C LYS A 18 1.38 -14.51 1.06
N PHE A 19 2.27 -13.53 1.11
CA PHE A 19 2.14 -12.33 0.30
C PHE A 19 2.37 -12.64 -1.18
N GLN A 20 1.45 -12.22 -2.03
CA GLN A 20 1.60 -12.25 -3.48
C GLN A 20 1.52 -10.83 -4.03
N SER A 21 2.35 -10.56 -5.04
CA SER A 21 2.45 -9.25 -5.68
C SER A 21 1.55 -9.19 -6.91
N HIS A 22 0.67 -8.20 -6.94
CA HIS A 22 -0.20 -7.90 -8.07
C HIS A 22 0.20 -6.57 -8.67
N GLU A 23 0.43 -6.54 -9.97
CA GLU A 23 0.91 -5.36 -10.69
C GLU A 23 -0.24 -4.63 -11.37
N ALA A 24 -0.07 -3.34 -11.61
CA ALA A 24 -1.07 -2.54 -12.30
C ALA A 24 -1.25 -2.98 -13.76
N TYR A 25 -2.46 -2.83 -14.29
CA TYR A 25 -2.73 -3.06 -15.71
C TYR A 25 -2.03 -2.01 -16.61
N THR A 26 -1.89 -0.78 -16.10
CA THR A 26 -1.30 0.34 -16.83
C THR A 26 0.23 0.35 -16.69
N ALA A 27 0.94 0.49 -17.81
CA ALA A 27 2.41 0.54 -17.86
C ALA A 27 3.01 1.96 -17.66
N ARG A 28 2.18 2.94 -17.26
CA ARG A 28 2.57 4.35 -17.06
C ARG A 28 2.03 4.84 -15.73
N TYR A 29 2.84 5.63 -15.04
CA TYR A 29 2.60 6.15 -13.69
C TYR A 29 2.83 7.66 -13.64
N GLU A 30 2.46 8.38 -14.70
CA GLU A 30 2.65 9.83 -14.77
C GLU A 30 1.64 10.57 -13.89
N ASN A 31 1.91 11.84 -13.61
CA ASN A 31 0.98 12.69 -12.88
C ASN A 31 -0.39 12.71 -13.58
N THR A 32 -1.48 12.68 -12.82
CA THR A 32 -2.88 12.55 -13.28
C THR A 32 -3.33 11.19 -13.81
N ASP A 33 -2.41 10.22 -13.97
CA ASP A 33 -2.80 8.88 -14.41
C ASP A 33 -3.63 8.15 -13.34
N GLU A 34 -4.56 7.34 -13.82
CA GLU A 34 -5.30 6.38 -13.01
C GLU A 34 -4.65 5.00 -13.11
N ILE A 35 -4.30 4.44 -11.96
CA ILE A 35 -3.54 3.21 -11.83
C ILE A 35 -4.46 2.19 -11.18
N ARG A 36 -4.80 1.14 -11.93
CA ARG A 36 -5.71 0.07 -11.50
C ARG A 36 -4.94 -1.22 -11.30
N ILE A 37 -5.08 -1.81 -10.12
CA ILE A 37 -4.45 -3.08 -9.74
C ILE A 37 -5.57 -4.07 -9.42
N PRO A 38 -5.94 -4.94 -10.38
CA PRO A 38 -7.00 -5.92 -10.17
C PRO A 38 -6.47 -7.15 -9.43
N LEU A 39 -7.33 -7.74 -8.62
CA LEU A 39 -7.13 -9.04 -8.00
C LEU A 39 -8.10 -10.03 -8.66
N GLN A 40 -7.59 -11.17 -9.10
CA GLN A 40 -8.38 -12.19 -9.80
C GLN A 40 -9.43 -12.85 -8.87
N GLU A 41 -10.48 -13.39 -9.48
CA GLU A 41 -11.44 -14.26 -8.81
C GLU A 41 -10.77 -15.63 -8.50
N ASP A 42 -11.35 -16.40 -7.57
CA ASP A 42 -10.80 -17.67 -7.01
C ASP A 42 -9.65 -17.55 -5.99
N LEU A 43 -9.54 -16.41 -5.30
CA LEU A 43 -8.54 -16.21 -4.25
C LEU A 43 -9.19 -16.09 -2.85
N CYS A 44 -8.48 -16.62 -1.86
CA CYS A 44 -8.75 -16.46 -0.43
C CYS A 44 -7.77 -15.42 0.11
N THR A 45 -8.23 -14.18 0.24
CA THR A 45 -7.36 -13.04 0.55
C THR A 45 -7.72 -12.32 1.83
N LEU A 46 -6.72 -11.63 2.41
CA LEU A 46 -6.89 -10.79 3.59
C LEU A 46 -6.46 -9.34 3.28
N PRO A 47 -7.34 -8.51 2.68
CA PRO A 47 -6.96 -7.18 2.22
C PRO A 47 -6.54 -6.21 3.34
N CYS A 48 -6.98 -6.40 4.58
CA CYS A 48 -6.63 -5.52 5.70
C CYS A 48 -5.13 -5.51 6.03
N ASP A 49 -4.45 -6.63 5.80
CA ASP A 49 -3.00 -6.78 6.01
C ASP A 49 -2.19 -6.57 4.72
N SER A 50 -2.84 -6.10 3.65
CA SER A 50 -2.16 -5.84 2.39
C SER A 50 -1.29 -4.58 2.43
N LEU A 51 -0.31 -4.54 1.53
CA LEU A 51 0.67 -3.47 1.44
C LEU A 51 0.74 -2.95 0.00
N ILE A 52 1.03 -1.68 -0.19
CA ILE A 52 1.35 -1.10 -1.50
C ILE A 52 2.86 -0.90 -1.56
N LEU A 53 3.50 -1.59 -2.50
CA LEU A 53 4.91 -1.44 -2.82
C LEU A 53 5.07 -0.44 -3.97
N ILE A 54 5.92 0.56 -3.76
CA ILE A 54 6.23 1.60 -4.75
C ILE A 54 7.73 1.71 -4.85
N GLU A 55 8.25 1.57 -6.07
CA GLU A 55 9.66 1.75 -6.40
C GLU A 55 9.80 2.86 -7.42
N GLY A 56 10.84 3.66 -7.29
CA GLY A 56 11.08 4.75 -8.23
C GLY A 56 12.35 5.52 -7.96
N GLN A 57 12.46 6.65 -8.65
CA GLN A 57 13.60 7.53 -8.59
C GLN A 57 13.19 9.01 -8.50
N LEU A 58 13.87 9.77 -7.64
CA LEU A 58 13.85 11.22 -7.68
C LEU A 58 14.79 11.72 -8.76
N VAL A 59 14.27 12.53 -9.67
CA VAL A 59 15.05 13.10 -10.77
C VAL A 59 14.90 14.61 -10.83
N LYS A 60 15.98 15.29 -11.22
CA LYS A 60 16.00 16.74 -11.49
C LYS A 60 16.53 16.99 -12.89
N THR A 61 16.24 18.18 -13.42
CA THR A 61 16.85 18.62 -14.68
C THR A 61 18.14 19.38 -14.36
N ASP A 62 19.27 18.91 -14.87
CA ASP A 62 20.54 19.62 -14.75
C ASP A 62 20.50 20.91 -15.59
N ALA A 63 20.71 22.04 -14.93
CA ALA A 63 20.68 23.37 -15.54
C ALA A 63 21.75 23.57 -16.63
N THR A 64 22.84 22.80 -16.58
CA THR A 64 23.98 22.95 -17.52
C THR A 64 23.79 22.10 -18.77
N THR A 65 23.25 20.88 -18.60
CA THR A 65 23.17 19.89 -19.68
C THR A 65 21.75 19.65 -20.19
N ASN A 66 20.73 20.22 -19.53
CA ASN A 66 19.31 19.95 -19.76
C ASN A 66 18.96 18.45 -19.73
N LYS A 67 19.79 17.62 -19.08
CA LYS A 67 19.54 16.19 -18.92
C LYS A 67 18.86 15.92 -17.59
N THR A 68 18.03 14.88 -17.59
CA THR A 68 17.46 14.32 -16.37
C THR A 68 18.55 13.56 -15.62
N VAL A 69 18.84 13.97 -14.39
CA VAL A 69 19.84 13.36 -13.50
C VAL A 69 19.19 13.01 -12.16
N PRO A 70 19.72 12.03 -11.41
CA PRO A 70 19.21 11.70 -10.08
C PRO A 70 19.30 12.91 -9.12
N ALA A 71 18.24 13.16 -8.37
CA ALA A 71 18.15 14.25 -7.40
C ALA A 71 18.61 13.78 -6.01
N THR A 72 19.93 13.65 -5.82
CA THR A 72 20.55 13.08 -4.60
C THR A 72 20.42 13.95 -3.34
N GLU A 73 20.20 15.26 -3.52
CA GLU A 73 20.02 16.22 -2.42
C GLU A 73 18.56 16.45 -2.05
N THR A 74 17.62 15.97 -2.87
CA THR A 74 16.18 16.06 -2.59
C THR A 74 15.76 14.93 -1.66
N LYS A 75 14.91 15.24 -0.67
CA LYS A 75 14.30 14.25 0.22
C LYS A 75 12.79 14.28 0.10
N PHE A 76 12.13 13.20 0.51
CA PHE A 76 10.68 13.21 0.69
C PHE A 76 10.31 14.04 1.93
N VAL A 77 9.10 14.61 1.93
CA VAL A 77 8.47 15.02 3.19
C VAL A 77 8.13 13.78 4.03
N ASN A 78 7.90 13.94 5.32
CA ASN A 78 7.30 12.87 6.12
C ASN A 78 5.98 12.42 5.47
N ASN A 79 5.79 11.10 5.28
CA ASN A 79 4.68 10.51 4.54
C ASN A 79 4.61 10.89 3.05
N GLY A 80 5.73 11.34 2.46
CA GLY A 80 5.80 11.90 1.11
C GLY A 80 5.28 10.97 0.00
N VAL A 81 5.41 9.66 0.19
CA VAL A 81 4.92 8.67 -0.80
C VAL A 81 3.39 8.68 -0.87
N ALA A 82 2.68 8.89 0.24
CA ALA A 82 1.23 9.04 0.22
C ALA A 82 0.79 10.36 -0.45
N PHE A 83 1.61 11.41 -0.39
CA PHE A 83 1.35 12.68 -1.10
C PHE A 83 1.46 12.57 -2.62
N LEU A 84 2.01 11.46 -3.14
CA LEU A 84 2.04 11.20 -4.57
C LEU A 84 0.64 10.94 -5.13
N PHE A 85 -0.32 10.51 -4.32
CA PHE A 85 -1.66 10.19 -4.77
C PHE A 85 -2.66 11.25 -4.35
N SER A 86 -3.52 11.66 -5.28
CA SER A 86 -4.65 12.54 -4.98
C SER A 86 -5.84 11.77 -4.45
N GLU A 87 -5.97 10.49 -4.82
CA GLU A 87 -7.08 9.64 -4.40
C GLU A 87 -6.66 8.17 -4.38
N ILE A 88 -7.21 7.42 -3.43
CA ILE A 88 -7.11 5.97 -3.36
C ILE A 88 -8.52 5.43 -3.17
N ARG A 89 -8.92 4.48 -4.00
CA ARG A 89 -10.21 3.78 -3.92
C ARG A 89 -10.00 2.28 -3.86
N TYR A 90 -10.83 1.65 -3.05
CA TYR A 90 -10.94 0.20 -3.01
C TYR A 90 -12.33 -0.21 -3.48
N GLU A 91 -12.36 -1.04 -4.52
CA GLU A 91 -13.59 -1.55 -5.13
C GLU A 91 -13.69 -3.06 -4.98
N VAL A 92 -14.92 -3.51 -4.72
CA VAL A 92 -15.28 -4.92 -4.63
C VAL A 92 -16.42 -5.15 -5.61
N SER A 93 -16.23 -6.06 -6.58
CA SER A 93 -17.22 -6.33 -7.64
C SER A 93 -17.70 -5.07 -8.37
N GLY A 94 -16.80 -4.10 -8.58
CA GLY A 94 -17.09 -2.82 -9.22
C GLY A 94 -17.87 -1.82 -8.35
N VAL A 95 -18.06 -2.12 -7.06
CA VAL A 95 -18.67 -1.20 -6.09
C VAL A 95 -17.58 -0.63 -5.19
N THR A 96 -17.52 0.69 -5.10
CA THR A 96 -16.59 1.38 -4.19
C THR A 96 -16.97 1.11 -2.74
N VAL A 97 -16.06 0.44 -2.02
CA VAL A 97 -16.21 0.14 -0.59
C VAL A 97 -15.68 1.29 0.26
N ASP A 98 -14.54 1.85 -0.14
CA ASP A 98 -13.90 2.95 0.57
C ASP A 98 -13.12 3.85 -0.38
N THR A 99 -13.00 5.12 -0.02
CA THR A 99 -12.30 6.14 -0.78
C THR A 99 -11.62 7.12 0.17
N ASN A 100 -10.33 7.35 -0.06
CA ASN A 100 -9.58 8.39 0.60
C ASN A 100 -9.13 9.45 -0.41
N THR A 101 -9.78 10.61 -0.35
CA THR A 101 -9.35 11.80 -1.08
C THR A 101 -8.21 12.49 -0.32
N LYS A 102 -7.09 12.75 -0.98
CA LYS A 102 -5.85 13.32 -0.43
C LYS A 102 -5.21 12.43 0.66
N PRO A 103 -4.85 11.18 0.33
CA PRO A 103 -4.23 10.23 1.25
C PRO A 103 -3.03 10.82 2.00
N GLY A 104 -2.18 11.61 1.34
CA GLY A 104 -1.06 12.28 2.00
C GLY A 104 -1.46 13.13 3.20
N ILE A 105 -2.54 13.92 3.11
CA ILE A 105 -2.96 14.81 4.21
C ILE A 105 -3.71 14.02 5.29
N THR A 106 -4.70 13.22 4.88
CA THR A 106 -5.58 12.48 5.80
C THR A 106 -4.80 11.50 6.65
N THR A 107 -3.90 10.72 6.03
CA THR A 107 -3.10 9.73 6.73
C THR A 107 -2.02 10.36 7.59
N THR A 108 -1.45 11.51 7.18
CA THR A 108 -0.51 12.25 8.05
C THR A 108 -1.20 12.72 9.32
N MET A 109 -2.37 13.36 9.23
CA MET A 109 -3.13 13.81 10.40
C MET A 109 -3.53 12.64 11.30
N LYS A 110 -4.00 11.55 10.70
CA LYS A 110 -4.36 10.33 11.42
C LYS A 110 -3.17 9.71 12.14
N ASN A 111 -2.06 9.57 11.45
CA ASN A 111 -0.84 8.95 11.99
C ASN A 111 -0.28 9.79 13.14
N LEU A 112 -0.25 11.12 13.02
CA LEU A 112 0.18 12.01 14.12
C LEU A 112 -0.71 11.88 15.37
N ALA A 113 -2.01 11.68 15.20
CA ALA A 113 -2.96 11.63 16.31
C ALA A 113 -3.08 10.23 16.96
N SER A 114 -2.83 9.16 16.21
CA SER A 114 -3.15 7.78 16.63
C SER A 114 -1.94 6.90 16.91
N LEU A 115 -0.77 7.16 16.30
CA LEU A 115 0.38 6.26 16.43
C LEU A 115 1.08 6.43 17.77
N ASN A 116 1.39 5.31 18.40
CA ASN A 116 2.42 5.28 19.43
C ASN A 116 3.83 5.16 18.81
N GLN A 117 4.87 5.34 19.63
CA GLN A 117 6.26 5.31 19.17
C GLN A 117 6.64 3.98 18.48
N SER A 118 6.15 2.84 18.99
CA SER A 118 6.47 1.53 18.41
C SER A 118 5.80 1.31 17.06
N GLU A 119 4.57 1.82 16.87
CA GLU A 119 3.90 1.77 15.57
C GLU A 119 4.54 2.73 14.56
N SER A 120 4.95 3.92 15.02
CA SER A 120 5.69 4.87 14.20
C SER A 120 6.97 4.24 13.62
N LEU A 121 7.73 3.50 14.43
CA LEU A 121 8.95 2.81 13.98
C LEU A 121 8.70 1.69 12.97
N LYS A 122 7.48 1.14 12.89
CA LYS A 122 7.12 0.13 11.89
C LYS A 122 6.80 0.75 10.52
N LEU A 123 6.46 2.04 10.50
CA LEU A 123 6.09 2.77 9.28
C LEU A 123 7.26 3.49 8.61
N THR A 124 8.48 3.29 9.10
CA THR A 124 9.70 3.88 8.51
C THR A 124 9.85 3.51 7.03
N MET A 125 9.50 2.27 6.65
CA MET A 125 9.49 1.83 5.24
C MET A 125 8.40 2.49 4.39
N SER A 126 7.39 3.10 5.01
CA SER A 126 6.34 3.88 4.33
C SER A 126 6.75 5.34 4.12
N GLY A 127 7.96 5.72 4.53
CA GLY A 127 8.41 7.12 4.57
C GLY A 127 7.87 7.89 5.78
N TRP A 128 7.42 7.18 6.83
CA TRP A 128 7.01 7.79 8.09
C TRP A 128 8.19 7.85 9.06
N ASP A 129 8.77 9.04 9.21
CA ASP A 129 9.86 9.27 10.15
C ASP A 129 9.83 10.70 10.67
N LEU A 130 9.68 10.82 12.00
CA LEU A 130 9.67 12.11 12.70
C LEU A 130 11.08 12.69 12.88
N ASN A 131 12.13 11.86 12.72
CA ASN A 131 13.53 12.27 12.80
C ASN A 131 14.12 12.61 11.42
N GLU A 132 13.33 12.47 10.35
CA GLU A 132 13.67 12.78 8.95
C GLU A 132 14.82 11.99 8.32
N GLU A 133 15.34 10.94 8.95
CA GLU A 133 16.47 10.15 8.43
C GLU A 133 16.03 9.21 7.30
N ALA A 134 14.89 8.54 7.43
CA ALA A 134 14.39 7.58 6.45
C ALA A 134 13.77 8.21 5.19
N THR A 135 13.65 9.54 5.15
CA THR A 135 13.00 10.28 4.05
C THR A 135 13.93 10.55 2.87
N LYS A 136 15.25 10.28 3.02
CA LYS A 136 16.25 10.53 1.99
C LYS A 136 16.44 9.29 1.10
N PRO A 137 16.24 9.40 -0.22
CA PRO A 137 16.54 8.31 -1.16
C PRO A 137 18.05 7.99 -1.23
N ILE A 138 18.37 6.76 -1.59
CA ILE A 138 19.74 6.30 -1.81
C ILE A 138 20.06 6.49 -3.29
N ASP A 139 21.02 7.36 -3.62
CA ASP A 139 21.39 7.73 -5.00
C ASP A 139 20.19 8.17 -5.86
N GLY A 140 19.18 8.77 -5.21
CA GLY A 140 17.93 9.17 -5.84
C GLY A 140 16.89 8.05 -5.97
N TYR A 141 17.25 6.78 -5.76
CA TYR A 141 16.30 5.66 -5.78
C TYR A 141 15.61 5.48 -4.44
N PHE A 142 14.34 5.12 -4.48
CA PHE A 142 13.55 4.82 -3.30
C PHE A 142 12.69 3.56 -3.52
N GLN A 143 12.43 2.87 -2.41
CA GLN A 143 11.45 1.81 -2.31
C GLN A 143 10.65 2.07 -1.05
N ALA A 144 9.33 2.09 -1.20
CA ALA A 144 8.41 2.36 -0.10
C ALA A 144 7.33 1.29 -0.04
N CYS A 145 6.97 0.92 1.19
CA CYS A 145 5.93 -0.06 1.46
C CYS A 145 4.91 0.55 2.41
N ILE A 146 3.69 0.78 1.93
CA ILE A 146 2.63 1.44 2.70
C ILE A 146 1.54 0.42 3.05
N PRO A 147 1.28 0.19 4.35
CA PRO A 147 0.15 -0.65 4.76
C PRO A 147 -1.19 -0.05 4.34
N LEU A 148 -2.07 -0.88 3.76
CA LEU A 148 -3.38 -0.43 3.28
C LEU A 148 -4.28 0.06 4.41
N ASN A 149 -4.17 -0.53 5.60
CA ASN A 149 -4.87 -0.10 6.80
C ASN A 149 -4.55 1.36 7.20
N ARG A 150 -3.34 1.87 6.91
CA ARG A 150 -3.03 3.28 7.16
C ARG A 150 -3.67 4.21 6.13
N LEU A 151 -3.96 3.71 4.93
CA LEU A 151 -4.51 4.49 3.82
C LEU A 151 -6.03 4.50 3.79
N LEU A 152 -6.69 3.40 4.11
CA LEU A 152 -8.14 3.22 3.98
C LEU A 152 -8.75 2.71 5.28
N GLY A 153 -9.90 3.26 5.66
CA GLY A 153 -10.61 2.91 6.89
C GLY A 153 -11.14 1.48 6.86
N PHE A 154 -11.59 1.00 5.68
CA PHE A 154 -12.09 -0.39 5.57
C PHE A 154 -11.02 -1.40 6.01
N ALA A 155 -9.75 -1.14 5.67
CA ALA A 155 -8.64 -2.05 5.97
C ALA A 155 -8.22 -2.00 7.45
N GLU A 156 -8.67 -1.02 8.24
CA GLU A 156 -8.47 -1.02 9.69
C GLU A 156 -9.54 -1.85 10.41
N ASP A 157 -10.79 -1.71 9.98
CA ASP A 157 -11.95 -2.27 10.68
C ASP A 157 -12.28 -3.70 10.21
N TYR A 158 -12.18 -3.95 8.90
CA TYR A 158 -12.57 -5.22 8.30
C TYR A 158 -11.42 -6.23 8.30
N LYS A 159 -11.37 -7.09 9.32
CA LYS A 159 -10.31 -8.10 9.49
C LYS A 159 -10.68 -9.51 9.02
N ASN A 160 -11.71 -9.60 8.19
CA ASN A 160 -12.22 -10.89 7.70
C ASN A 160 -11.61 -11.24 6.34
N ILE A 161 -11.56 -12.54 6.07
CA ILE A 161 -11.08 -13.10 4.81
C ILE A 161 -12.14 -12.86 3.73
N MET A 162 -11.69 -12.43 2.54
CA MET A 162 -12.51 -12.35 1.33
C MET A 162 -12.26 -13.57 0.45
N LEU A 163 -13.33 -14.21 0.00
CA LEU A 163 -13.30 -15.47 -0.75
C LEU A 163 -13.97 -15.31 -2.10
N ASN A 164 -13.23 -15.56 -3.17
CA ASN A 164 -13.75 -15.58 -4.55
C ASN A 164 -14.52 -14.30 -4.93
N ILE A 165 -14.01 -13.16 -4.45
CA ILE A 165 -14.59 -11.85 -4.70
C ILE A 165 -13.60 -11.05 -5.54
N PRO A 166 -13.99 -10.52 -6.72
CA PRO A 166 -13.14 -9.64 -7.50
C PRO A 166 -12.90 -8.33 -6.74
N GLN A 167 -11.63 -7.94 -6.64
CA GLN A 167 -11.21 -6.72 -5.93
C GLN A 167 -10.37 -5.87 -6.86
N GLU A 168 -10.46 -4.55 -6.73
CA GLU A 168 -9.63 -3.62 -7.48
C GLU A 168 -9.14 -2.50 -6.55
N LEU A 169 -7.84 -2.26 -6.57
CA LEU A 169 -7.24 -1.11 -5.93
C LEU A 169 -6.96 -0.06 -7.01
N ILE A 170 -7.53 1.13 -6.84
CA ILE A 170 -7.39 2.24 -7.78
C ILE A 170 -6.64 3.38 -7.09
N LEU A 171 -5.55 3.82 -7.70
CA LEU A 171 -4.73 4.94 -7.25
C LEU A 171 -4.77 6.03 -8.32
N ILE A 172 -5.10 7.25 -7.94
CA ILE A 172 -5.04 8.42 -8.84
C ILE A 172 -3.80 9.23 -8.49
N ARG A 173 -2.88 9.38 -9.45
CA ARG A 173 -1.65 10.14 -9.25
C ARG A 173 -1.97 11.63 -9.16
N SER A 174 -1.43 12.30 -8.15
CA SER A 174 -1.51 13.75 -7.99
C SER A 174 -1.01 14.46 -9.24
N ASN A 175 -1.57 15.63 -9.54
CA ASN A 175 -1.16 16.47 -10.67
C ASN A 175 0.24 17.08 -10.49
N SER A 176 0.81 17.00 -9.30
CA SER A 176 2.12 17.56 -8.96
C SER A 176 2.75 16.81 -7.78
N ASP A 177 4.08 16.75 -7.79
CA ASP A 177 4.91 16.11 -6.75
C ASP A 177 5.41 17.10 -5.70
N VAL A 178 5.07 18.38 -5.82
CA VAL A 178 5.58 19.44 -4.92
C VAL A 178 5.29 19.15 -3.45
N ASN A 179 4.13 18.58 -3.14
CA ASN A 179 3.76 18.26 -1.75
C ASN A 179 4.47 17.02 -1.20
N ALA A 180 5.12 16.22 -2.06
CA ALA A 180 5.83 15.01 -1.65
C ALA A 180 7.31 15.26 -1.36
N LEU A 181 7.88 16.38 -1.82
CA LEU A 181 9.33 16.59 -1.88
C LEU A 181 9.77 17.84 -1.12
N ILE A 182 10.96 17.75 -0.53
CA ILE A 182 11.72 18.88 0.03
C ILE A 182 12.96 19.03 -0.85
N CYS A 183 12.98 20.09 -1.66
CA CYS A 183 14.07 20.42 -2.57
C CYS A 183 14.98 21.51 -1.98
N ALA A 184 16.25 21.49 -2.38
CA ALA A 184 17.16 22.60 -2.12
C ALA A 184 16.73 23.86 -2.89
N THR A 185 17.19 25.04 -2.42
CA THR A 185 16.80 26.33 -2.99
C THR A 185 17.07 26.37 -4.50
N ASN A 186 16.02 26.62 -5.30
CA ASN A 186 16.00 26.69 -6.77
C ASN A 186 16.08 25.35 -7.53
N GLU A 187 16.05 24.20 -6.86
CA GLU A 187 15.95 22.91 -7.54
C GLU A 187 14.49 22.50 -7.77
N LYS A 188 14.20 21.99 -8.97
CA LYS A 188 12.92 21.33 -9.29
C LYS A 188 13.19 19.86 -9.52
N ALA A 189 12.84 19.04 -8.53
CA ALA A 189 12.82 17.59 -8.66
C ALA A 189 11.40 17.09 -8.94
N ARG A 190 11.31 15.91 -9.57
CA ARG A 190 10.08 15.15 -9.79
C ARG A 190 10.29 13.69 -9.43
N VAL A 191 9.20 12.97 -9.18
CA VAL A 191 9.24 11.54 -8.86
C VAL A 191 8.91 10.75 -10.12
N VAL A 192 9.83 9.89 -10.53
CA VAL A 192 9.59 8.84 -11.52
C VAL A 192 9.26 7.57 -10.76
N ILE A 193 8.14 6.94 -11.09
CA ILE A 193 7.75 5.67 -10.51
C ILE A 193 8.07 4.58 -11.53
N ASP A 194 8.83 3.58 -11.11
CA ASP A 194 9.23 2.44 -11.93
C ASP A 194 8.26 1.27 -11.75
N LYS A 195 7.77 1.07 -10.52
CA LYS A 195 6.89 -0.04 -10.18
C LYS A 195 5.89 0.35 -9.10
N ILE A 196 4.64 -0.06 -9.30
CA ILE A 196 3.62 -0.10 -8.24
C ILE A 196 3.03 -1.50 -8.21
N ALA A 197 3.05 -2.11 -7.03
CA ALA A 197 2.45 -3.41 -6.80
C ALA A 197 1.62 -3.43 -5.52
N TRP A 198 0.50 -4.14 -5.58
CA TRP A 198 -0.32 -4.45 -4.42
C TRP A 198 0.05 -5.83 -3.89
N LEU A 199 0.63 -5.87 -2.70
CA LEU A 199 1.02 -7.08 -1.99
C LEU A 199 -0.16 -7.56 -1.13
N VAL A 200 -0.84 -8.61 -1.59
CA VAL A 200 -2.02 -9.14 -0.91
C VAL A 200 -1.70 -10.48 -0.22
N PRO A 201 -2.00 -10.62 1.08
CA PRO A 201 -1.88 -11.90 1.75
C PRO A 201 -2.92 -12.88 1.21
N HIS A 202 -2.41 -14.02 0.75
CA HIS A 202 -3.20 -15.18 0.37
C HIS A 202 -3.17 -16.20 1.50
N ILE A 203 -4.36 -16.64 1.88
CA ILE A 203 -4.56 -17.64 2.91
C ILE A 203 -4.87 -18.96 2.22
N VAL A 204 -4.04 -19.96 2.48
CA VAL A 204 -4.31 -21.33 2.05
C VAL A 204 -5.13 -21.99 3.15
N PRO A 205 -6.44 -22.23 2.96
CA PRO A 205 -7.26 -22.90 3.96
C PRO A 205 -6.85 -24.36 4.11
N GLY A 206 -7.15 -24.95 5.27
CA GLY A 206 -7.08 -26.40 5.45
C GLY A 206 -8.09 -27.14 4.58
N LEU A 207 -7.80 -28.39 4.23
CA LEU A 207 -8.67 -29.23 3.38
C LEU A 207 -10.11 -29.32 3.91
N LYS A 208 -10.30 -29.34 5.23
CA LYS A 208 -11.63 -29.41 5.85
C LYS A 208 -12.38 -28.08 5.69
N GLU A 209 -11.67 -26.96 5.76
CA GLU A 209 -12.19 -25.60 5.65
C GLU A 209 -12.46 -25.25 4.20
N GLU A 210 -11.56 -25.61 3.28
CA GLU A 210 -11.75 -25.46 1.84
C GLU A 210 -13.07 -26.11 1.38
N VAL A 211 -13.37 -27.32 1.84
CA VAL A 211 -14.64 -28.02 1.55
C VAL A 211 -15.86 -27.32 2.18
N LYS A 212 -15.70 -26.59 3.28
CA LYS A 212 -16.79 -25.78 3.86
C LYS A 212 -17.00 -24.49 3.07
N LEU A 213 -15.93 -23.86 2.62
CA LEU A 213 -15.93 -22.58 1.91
C LEU A 213 -16.40 -22.71 0.46
N THR A 214 -16.11 -23.84 -0.20
CA THR A 214 -16.53 -24.14 -1.58
C THR A 214 -17.94 -24.72 -1.69
N LYS A 215 -18.62 -25.00 -0.56
CA LYS A 215 -20.02 -25.43 -0.61
C LYS A 215 -20.89 -24.28 -1.13
N PRO A 216 -21.66 -24.48 -2.21
CA PRO A 216 -22.58 -23.46 -2.67
C PRO A 216 -23.59 -23.16 -1.55
N LEU A 217 -23.80 -21.88 -1.28
CA LEU A 217 -24.87 -21.41 -0.40
C LEU A 217 -26.18 -21.99 -0.94
N LYS A 218 -26.79 -22.92 -0.22
CA LYS A 218 -28.14 -23.39 -0.53
C LYS A 218 -29.07 -22.18 -0.39
N ARG A 219 -29.62 -21.71 -1.52
CA ARG A 219 -30.70 -20.73 -1.57
C ARG A 219 -31.96 -21.25 -0.88
#